data_AF-A0A1C5VKR3-F1
#
_entry.id   AF-A0A1C5VKR3-F1
#
_cell.length_a   1.000
_cell.length_b   1.000
_cell.length_c   1.000
_cell.angle_alpha   90.00
_cell.angle_beta   90.00
_cell.angle_gamma   90.00
#
_symmetry.space_group_name_H-M   'P 1'
#
loop_
_entity.id
_entity.type
_entity.pdbx_description
1 polymer ?
#
loop_
_entity_poly.entity_id
_entity_poly.type
_entity_poly.pdbx_seq_one_letter_code
_entity_poly.pdbx_strand_id
1 'polypeptide(L)'
;MKQEPRDSKIKASNAFSITLIAVAIVATFINIILCVSGITIFWLNENQLLYLFSAMAQVIGGVFALTLTAYVFFVDKFRESTSNDDIFYDAASAILKRYFYILILLAITTGATIFFCVLGIVDLHNWMTYYSIILNESVLLFFIGLIAILTFGAMLLDPQKLDKEIEKMKKNAERYYQTTKDSASGDFRDFLRIYNQLEQLLVNFAEVYMNDEISQTSYNSYISNRRPQIIQILKMLSSKQIIPLSLQNELNELRMYRNALVHGVDFEVSQDVCTRISKIYNTLQQAFNTLQKFGKDSAEYEKAIKLVYDLTR
;
A
#
# COMPACT_ATOMS: atom_id res chain seq x y z
N MET A 1 -19.35 -15.30 -13.53
CA MET A 1 -17.95 -15.07 -13.09
C MET A 1 -17.56 -13.67 -13.55
N LYS A 2 -17.99 -12.63 -12.81
CA LYS A 2 -17.68 -11.23 -13.13
C LYS A 2 -16.33 -10.90 -12.50
N GLN A 3 -15.37 -10.46 -13.32
CA GLN A 3 -14.04 -10.03 -12.89
C GLN A 3 -14.15 -8.91 -11.86
N GLU A 4 -13.47 -9.08 -10.72
CA GLU A 4 -13.19 -8.01 -9.77
C GLU A 4 -12.46 -6.85 -10.47
N PRO A 5 -12.79 -5.58 -10.16
CA PRO A 5 -12.04 -4.44 -10.68
C PRO A 5 -10.75 -4.27 -9.88
N ARG A 6 -9.73 -5.07 -10.20
CA ARG A 6 -8.40 -5.06 -9.53
C ARG A 6 -7.47 -3.93 -10.02
N ASP A 7 -7.88 -3.15 -11.02
CA ASP A 7 -6.92 -2.42 -11.88
C ASP A 7 -6.72 -0.91 -11.62
N SER A 8 -7.46 -0.25 -10.71
CA SER A 8 -7.27 1.20 -10.50
C SER A 8 -6.23 1.57 -9.43
N LYS A 9 -5.97 0.68 -8.46
CA LYS A 9 -5.10 0.97 -7.30
C LYS A 9 -3.59 0.96 -7.64
N ILE A 10 -3.19 0.42 -8.80
CA ILE A 10 -1.76 0.19 -9.15
C ILE A 10 -1.23 1.18 -10.21
N LYS A 11 -2.09 1.94 -10.91
CA LYS A 11 -1.73 2.63 -12.17
C LYS A 11 -0.64 3.72 -12.07
N ALA A 12 -0.56 4.48 -10.97
CA ALA A 12 0.40 5.59 -10.85
C ALA A 12 1.76 5.18 -10.26
N SER A 13 1.81 4.20 -9.34
CA SER A 13 3.07 3.56 -8.91
C SER A 13 3.71 2.81 -10.07
N ASN A 14 2.85 2.14 -10.84
CA ASN A 14 3.23 1.51 -12.08
C ASN A 14 3.78 2.54 -13.05
N ALA A 15 3.20 3.73 -13.21
CA ALA A 15 3.74 4.71 -14.16
C ALA A 15 5.21 5.06 -13.91
N PHE A 16 5.60 5.47 -12.69
CA PHE A 16 7.01 5.79 -12.41
C PHE A 16 7.93 4.57 -12.55
N SER A 17 7.51 3.42 -11.99
CA SER A 17 8.31 2.19 -12.02
C SER A 17 8.44 1.62 -13.43
N ILE A 18 7.35 1.62 -14.21
CA ILE A 18 7.30 1.22 -15.62
C ILE A 18 8.13 2.19 -16.46
N THR A 19 8.02 3.50 -16.25
CA THR A 19 8.84 4.48 -16.98
C THR A 19 10.31 4.26 -16.67
N LEU A 20 10.70 4.03 -15.41
CA LEU A 20 12.08 3.74 -15.04
C LEU A 20 12.59 2.47 -15.74
N ILE A 21 11.82 1.38 -15.66
CA ILE A 21 12.18 0.10 -16.29
C ILE A 21 12.25 0.25 -17.82
N ALA A 22 11.28 0.94 -18.43
CA ALA A 22 11.22 1.16 -19.87
C ALA A 22 12.40 2.03 -20.35
N VAL A 23 12.73 3.11 -19.62
CA VAL A 23 13.89 3.95 -19.92
C VAL A 23 15.18 3.15 -19.79
N ALA A 24 15.32 2.31 -18.76
CA ALA A 24 16.48 1.44 -18.62
C ALA A 24 16.60 0.47 -19.81
N ILE A 25 15.53 -0.26 -20.15
CA ILE A 25 15.53 -1.22 -21.27
C ILE A 25 15.83 -0.52 -22.61
N VAL A 26 15.21 0.62 -22.88
CA VAL A 26 15.43 1.38 -24.11
C VAL A 26 16.87 1.91 -24.15
N ALA A 27 17.40 2.40 -23.03
CA ALA A 27 18.78 2.86 -22.93
C ALA A 27 19.77 1.72 -23.19
N THR A 28 19.56 0.54 -22.59
CA THR A 28 20.38 -0.65 -22.85
C THR A 28 20.30 -1.09 -24.31
N PHE A 29 19.11 -1.04 -24.93
CA PHE A 29 18.95 -1.40 -26.34
C PHE A 29 19.66 -0.41 -27.29
N ILE A 30 19.54 0.89 -27.01
CA ILE A 30 20.27 1.94 -27.73
C ILE A 30 21.78 1.73 -27.57
N ASN A 31 22.24 1.39 -26.37
CA ASN A 31 23.65 1.12 -26.10
C ASN A 31 24.18 -0.07 -26.92
N ILE A 32 23.42 -1.16 -27.02
CA ILE A 32 23.77 -2.31 -27.88
C ILE A 32 23.90 -1.88 -29.34
N ILE A 33 22.97 -1.07 -29.86
CA ILE A 33 23.02 -0.56 -31.25
C ILE A 33 24.25 0.32 -31.47
N LEU A 34 24.55 1.22 -30.52
CA LEU A 34 25.72 2.10 -30.60
C LEU A 34 27.03 1.30 -30.58
N CYS A 35 27.10 0.24 -29.79
CA CYS A 35 28.25 -0.65 -29.77
C CYS A 35 28.43 -1.40 -31.09
N VAL A 36 27.36 -1.96 -31.67
CA VAL A 36 27.43 -2.64 -32.98
C VAL A 36 27.85 -1.67 -34.08
N SER A 37 27.51 -0.38 -33.93
CA SER A 37 27.91 0.69 -34.84
C SER A 37 29.36 1.17 -34.61
N GLY A 38 30.08 0.63 -33.62
CA GLY A 38 31.47 1.00 -33.31
C GLY A 38 31.63 2.39 -32.70
N ILE A 39 30.54 3.00 -32.20
CA ILE A 39 30.56 4.36 -31.67
C ILE A 39 30.90 4.32 -30.18
N THR A 40 32.12 4.75 -29.83
CA THR A 40 32.50 5.05 -28.45
C THR A 40 32.20 6.53 -28.18
N ILE A 41 31.25 6.80 -27.28
CA ILE A 41 30.84 8.18 -26.94
C ILE A 41 31.97 8.90 -26.18
N PHE A 42 32.75 8.14 -25.39
CA PHE A 42 33.82 8.68 -24.56
C PHE A 42 35.14 8.00 -24.88
N TRP A 43 36.16 8.80 -25.19
CA TRP A 43 37.54 8.33 -25.32
C TRP A 43 38.32 8.78 -24.10
N LEU A 44 38.51 7.87 -23.15
CA LEU A 44 39.13 8.12 -21.86
C LEU A 44 40.36 7.21 -21.71
N ASN A 45 41.37 7.71 -21.00
CA ASN A 45 42.52 6.89 -20.61
C ASN A 45 42.16 5.96 -19.44
N GLU A 46 42.92 4.89 -19.25
CA GLU A 46 42.77 3.87 -18.20
C GLU A 46 42.63 4.48 -16.79
N ASN A 47 43.49 5.44 -16.43
CA ASN A 47 43.39 6.12 -15.14
C ASN A 47 42.07 6.88 -14.97
N GLN A 48 41.63 7.61 -16.02
CA GLN A 48 40.40 8.40 -15.97
C GLN A 48 39.17 7.51 -15.83
N LEU A 49 39.22 6.35 -16.47
CA LEU A 49 38.17 5.34 -16.44
C LEU A 49 38.06 4.67 -15.07
N LEU A 50 39.19 4.34 -14.44
CA LEU A 50 39.23 3.83 -13.07
C LEU A 50 38.60 4.83 -12.09
N TYR A 51 38.96 6.11 -12.21
CA TYR A 51 38.35 7.19 -11.42
C TYR A 51 36.85 7.32 -11.70
N LEU A 52 36.42 7.21 -12.96
CA LEU A 52 35.02 7.32 -13.34
C LEU A 52 34.17 6.21 -12.70
N PHE A 53 34.55 4.94 -12.84
CA PHE A 53 33.81 3.82 -12.24
C PHE A 53 33.77 3.90 -10.71
N SER A 54 34.90 4.24 -10.08
CA SER A 54 34.98 4.39 -8.63
C SER A 54 34.09 5.53 -8.12
N ALA A 55 34.18 6.70 -8.75
CA ALA A 55 33.38 7.87 -8.38
C ALA A 55 31.87 7.62 -8.57
N MET A 56 31.46 7.01 -9.69
CA MET A 56 30.04 6.68 -9.93
C MET A 56 29.50 5.74 -8.85
N ALA A 57 30.22 4.66 -8.53
CA ALA A 57 29.82 3.70 -7.51
C ALA A 57 29.70 4.33 -6.12
N GLN A 58 30.64 5.20 -5.75
CA GLN A 58 30.63 5.90 -4.46
C GLN A 58 29.48 6.91 -4.37
N VAL A 59 29.27 7.73 -5.40
CA VAL A 59 28.22 8.75 -5.42
C VAL A 59 26.84 8.10 -5.40
N ILE A 60 26.59 7.10 -6.25
CA ILE A 60 25.27 6.45 -6.29
C ILE A 60 24.98 5.70 -5.00
N GLY A 61 25.97 5.01 -4.43
CA GLY A 61 25.84 4.32 -3.15
C GLY A 61 25.57 5.29 -1.99
N GLY A 62 26.31 6.40 -1.94
CA GLY A 62 26.15 7.42 -0.89
C GLY A 62 24.80 8.12 -0.95
N VAL A 63 24.36 8.55 -2.13
CA VAL A 63 23.07 9.22 -2.31
C VAL A 63 21.89 8.26 -2.02
N PHE A 64 22.02 6.98 -2.40
CA PHE A 64 21.04 5.96 -2.04
C PHE A 64 20.97 5.72 -0.53
N ALA A 65 22.11 5.62 0.16
CA ALA A 65 22.16 5.44 1.62
C ALA A 65 21.48 6.60 2.36
N LEU A 66 21.76 7.86 1.97
CA LEU A 66 21.08 9.04 2.52
C LEU A 66 19.57 8.99 2.27
N THR A 67 19.15 8.55 1.08
CA THR A 67 17.74 8.42 0.72
C THR A 67 17.04 7.35 1.57
N LEU A 68 17.69 6.22 1.82
CA LEU A 68 17.19 5.16 2.69
C LEU A 68 17.00 5.68 4.12
N THR A 69 18.00 6.39 4.66
CA THR A 69 17.90 7.02 5.98
C THR A 69 16.76 8.03 6.05
N ALA A 70 16.65 8.92 5.07
CA ALA A 70 15.56 9.90 4.99
C ALA A 70 14.18 9.23 4.92
N TYR A 71 14.06 8.14 4.15
CA TYR A 71 12.83 7.37 4.05
C TYR A 71 12.41 6.75 5.39
N VAL A 72 13.34 6.17 6.15
CA VAL A 72 13.03 5.59 7.48
C VAL A 72 12.48 6.66 8.42
N PHE A 73 13.14 7.82 8.52
CA PHE A 73 12.65 8.93 9.35
C PHE A 73 11.30 9.47 8.87
N PHE A 74 11.10 9.55 7.56
CA PHE A 74 9.85 9.99 6.98
C PHE A 74 8.71 9.04 7.34
N VAL A 75 8.92 7.72 7.24
CA VAL A 75 7.89 6.72 7.55
C VAL A 75 7.38 6.88 8.97
N ASP A 76 8.29 7.00 9.93
CA ASP A 76 7.92 7.11 11.35
C ASP A 76 7.11 8.39 11.61
N LYS A 77 7.62 9.55 11.16
CA LYS A 77 6.91 10.83 11.30
C LYS A 77 5.58 10.87 10.55
N PHE A 78 5.54 10.28 9.37
CA PHE A 78 4.34 10.26 8.54
C PHE A 78 3.24 9.41 9.17
N ARG A 79 3.59 8.24 9.73
CA ARG A 79 2.64 7.39 10.47
C ARG A 79 2.13 8.08 11.73
N GLU A 80 3.00 8.75 12.48
CA GLU A 80 2.61 9.53 13.66
C GLU A 80 1.61 10.64 13.32
N SER A 81 1.86 11.40 12.25
CA SER A 81 0.96 12.48 11.79
C SER A 81 -0.44 11.97 11.39
N THR A 82 -0.54 10.72 10.94
CA THR A 82 -1.79 10.10 10.46
C THR A 82 -2.45 9.14 11.43
N SER A 83 -1.90 8.94 12.64
CA SER A 83 -2.42 7.90 13.55
C SER A 83 -3.76 8.22 14.18
N ASN A 84 -4.18 9.48 14.15
CA ASN A 84 -5.38 9.96 14.86
C ASN A 84 -6.66 9.88 14.02
N ASP A 85 -6.55 9.63 12.71
CA ASP A 85 -7.70 9.55 11.81
C ASP A 85 -7.57 8.35 10.86
N ASP A 86 -8.56 7.48 10.91
CA ASP A 86 -8.63 6.22 10.18
C ASP A 86 -8.55 6.40 8.65
N ILE A 87 -9.04 7.53 8.11
CA ILE A 87 -8.98 7.85 6.67
C ILE A 87 -7.54 8.15 6.27
N PHE A 88 -6.88 9.01 7.04
CA PHE A 88 -5.51 9.40 6.78
C PHE A 88 -4.58 8.19 6.95
N TYR A 89 -4.87 7.29 7.89
CA TYR A 89 -4.09 6.07 8.08
C TYR A 89 -4.10 5.14 6.85
N ASP A 90 -5.26 4.94 6.22
CA ASP A 90 -5.35 4.09 5.02
C ASP A 90 -4.64 4.73 3.83
N ALA A 91 -4.90 6.03 3.60
CA ALA A 91 -4.24 6.81 2.55
C ALA A 91 -2.72 6.80 2.75
N ALA A 92 -2.26 7.02 3.99
CA ALA A 92 -0.86 6.97 4.35
C ALA A 92 -0.25 5.58 4.11
N SER A 93 -0.93 4.53 4.56
CA SER A 93 -0.47 3.14 4.39
C SER A 93 -0.34 2.75 2.90
N ALA A 94 -1.26 3.21 2.05
CA ALA A 94 -1.17 3.00 0.61
C ALA A 94 0.02 3.75 -0.02
N ILE A 95 0.24 5.01 0.37
CA ILE A 95 1.39 5.82 -0.07
C ILE A 95 2.72 5.17 0.36
N LEU A 96 2.83 4.78 1.63
CA LEU A 96 4.00 4.12 2.21
C LEU A 96 4.35 2.83 1.46
N LYS A 97 3.34 1.97 1.20
CA LYS A 97 3.54 0.72 0.44
C LYS A 97 4.07 1.00 -0.97
N ARG A 98 3.57 2.05 -1.62
CA ARG A 98 4.04 2.48 -2.94
C ARG A 98 5.49 2.97 -2.90
N TYR A 99 5.85 3.80 -1.93
CA TYR A 99 7.22 4.28 -1.79
C TYR A 99 8.21 3.17 -1.45
N PHE A 100 7.80 2.21 -0.64
CA PHE A 100 8.62 1.03 -0.35
C PHE A 100 8.96 0.24 -1.62
N TYR A 101 8.00 0.05 -2.53
CA TYR A 101 8.26 -0.63 -3.80
C TYR A 101 9.25 0.15 -4.69
N ILE A 102 9.07 1.48 -4.78
CA ILE A 102 9.99 2.35 -5.53
C ILE A 102 11.40 2.29 -4.92
N LEU A 103 11.51 2.25 -3.59
CA LEU A 103 12.78 2.15 -2.88
C LEU A 103 13.50 0.83 -3.17
N ILE A 104 12.77 -0.31 -3.24
CA ILE A 104 13.34 -1.60 -3.66
C ILE A 104 13.89 -1.50 -5.09
N LEU A 105 13.14 -0.89 -6.00
CA LEU A 105 13.56 -0.71 -7.38
C LEU A 105 14.85 0.14 -7.46
N LEU A 106 14.91 1.25 -6.71
CA LEU A 106 16.12 2.07 -6.60
C LEU A 106 17.31 1.29 -6.03
N ALA A 107 17.08 0.41 -5.05
CA ALA A 107 18.12 -0.45 -4.50
C ALA A 107 18.69 -1.40 -5.55
N ILE A 108 17.82 -2.02 -6.34
CA ILE A 108 18.22 -2.92 -7.44
C ILE A 108 19.00 -2.15 -8.51
N THR A 109 18.50 -1.00 -8.96
CA THR A 109 19.19 -0.16 -9.96
C THR A 109 20.56 0.33 -9.46
N THR A 110 20.63 0.74 -8.19
CA THR A 110 21.89 1.17 -7.56
C THR A 110 22.88 0.01 -7.46
N GLY A 111 22.42 -1.16 -7.00
CA GLY A 111 23.23 -2.37 -6.92
C GLY A 111 23.75 -2.83 -8.29
N ALA A 112 22.89 -2.79 -9.31
CA ALA A 112 23.27 -3.08 -10.69
C ALA A 112 24.33 -2.09 -11.20
N THR A 113 24.15 -0.78 -10.95
CA THR A 113 25.13 0.25 -11.33
C THR A 113 26.50 -0.02 -10.72
N ILE A 114 26.55 -0.31 -9.42
CA ILE A 114 27.79 -0.63 -8.70
C ILE A 114 28.41 -1.90 -9.28
N PHE A 115 27.62 -2.94 -9.54
CA PHE A 115 28.09 -4.19 -10.13
C PHE A 115 28.71 -3.96 -11.51
N PHE A 116 28.06 -3.17 -12.39
CA PHE A 116 28.60 -2.80 -13.69
C PHE A 116 29.89 -1.96 -13.57
N CYS A 117 29.98 -1.06 -12.59
CA CYS A 117 31.21 -0.33 -12.33
C CYS A 117 32.36 -1.26 -11.92
N VAL A 118 32.10 -2.25 -11.07
CA VAL A 118 33.11 -3.25 -10.67
C VAL A 118 33.52 -4.10 -11.87
N LEU A 119 32.56 -4.57 -12.68
CA LEU A 119 32.87 -5.29 -13.92
C LEU A 119 33.73 -4.44 -14.87
N GLY A 120 33.43 -3.14 -15.00
CA GLY A 120 34.21 -2.21 -15.79
C GLY A 120 35.65 -2.07 -15.33
N ILE A 121 35.89 -2.06 -14.01
CA ILE A 121 37.24 -2.05 -13.42
C ILE A 121 37.98 -3.38 -13.68
N VAL A 122 37.29 -4.52 -13.59
CA VAL A 122 37.89 -5.83 -13.86
C VAL A 122 38.27 -5.98 -15.34
N ASP A 123 37.40 -5.52 -16.24
CA ASP A 123 37.58 -5.67 -17.69
C ASP A 123 38.67 -4.75 -18.26
N LEU A 124 38.95 -3.67 -17.54
CA LEU A 124 40.01 -2.68 -17.81
C LEU A 124 41.39 -3.34 -18.00
N HIS A 125 41.66 -4.42 -17.27
CA HIS A 125 42.93 -5.15 -17.35
C HIS A 125 43.08 -6.00 -18.62
N ASN A 126 41.97 -6.49 -19.18
CA ASN A 126 41.97 -7.44 -20.30
C ASN A 126 41.66 -6.82 -21.66
N TRP A 127 41.28 -5.53 -21.73
CA TRP A 127 40.90 -4.83 -22.96
C TRP A 127 39.99 -5.67 -23.87
N MET A 128 38.97 -6.30 -23.26
CA MET A 128 38.05 -7.17 -23.99
C MET A 128 37.18 -6.38 -24.98
N THR A 129 36.71 -7.07 -26.01
CA THR A 129 35.82 -6.55 -27.08
C THR A 129 34.55 -5.87 -26.54
N TYR A 130 34.13 -6.17 -25.30
CA TYR A 130 32.87 -5.70 -24.71
C TYR A 130 33.02 -4.49 -23.78
N TYR A 131 34.24 -4.00 -23.57
CA TYR A 131 34.53 -2.91 -22.65
C TYR A 131 33.68 -1.64 -22.92
N SER A 132 33.48 -1.28 -24.20
CA SER A 132 32.65 -0.14 -24.60
C SER A 132 31.19 -0.27 -24.15
N ILE A 133 30.63 -1.49 -24.15
CA ILE A 133 29.26 -1.75 -23.67
C ILE A 133 29.18 -1.52 -22.18
N ILE A 134 30.14 -2.07 -21.43
CA ILE A 134 30.17 -2.00 -19.97
C ILE A 134 30.31 -0.54 -19.51
N LEU A 135 31.19 0.24 -20.15
CA LEU A 135 31.36 1.66 -19.86
C LEU A 135 30.05 2.43 -20.08
N ASN A 136 29.49 2.34 -21.29
CA ASN A 136 28.27 3.08 -21.64
C ASN A 136 27.10 2.67 -20.74
N GLU A 137 26.96 1.37 -20.42
CA GLU A 137 25.86 0.87 -19.59
C GLU A 137 25.99 1.37 -18.16
N SER A 138 27.21 1.36 -17.61
CA SER A 138 27.47 1.89 -16.26
C SER A 138 27.12 3.37 -16.15
N VAL A 139 27.53 4.18 -17.14
CA VAL A 139 27.26 5.62 -17.17
C VAL A 139 25.76 5.89 -17.31
N LEU A 140 25.06 5.14 -18.17
CA LEU A 140 23.61 5.27 -18.35
C LEU A 140 22.84 4.90 -17.08
N LEU A 141 23.13 3.74 -16.48
CA LEU A 141 22.50 3.30 -15.24
C LEU A 141 22.77 4.28 -14.09
N PHE A 142 23.98 4.84 -14.03
CA PHE A 142 24.33 5.88 -13.06
C PHE A 142 23.42 7.11 -13.17
N PHE A 143 23.26 7.68 -14.37
CA PHE A 143 22.40 8.86 -14.57
C PHE A 143 20.92 8.54 -14.34
N ILE A 144 20.43 7.40 -14.83
CA ILE A 144 19.06 6.95 -14.59
C ILE A 144 18.81 6.81 -13.09
N GLY A 145 19.72 6.14 -12.37
CA GLY A 145 19.63 5.96 -10.92
C GLY A 145 19.65 7.29 -10.17
N LEU A 146 20.54 8.21 -10.53
CA LEU A 146 20.67 9.52 -9.89
C LEU A 146 19.41 10.37 -10.09
N ILE A 147 18.89 10.46 -11.31
CA ILE A 147 17.64 11.16 -11.61
C ILE A 147 16.46 10.53 -10.86
N ALA A 148 16.41 9.19 -10.80
CA ALA A 148 15.36 8.47 -10.11
C ALA A 148 15.36 8.72 -8.60
N ILE A 149 16.55 8.77 -7.97
CA ILE A 149 16.68 9.10 -6.55
C ILE A 149 16.24 10.55 -6.28
N LEU A 150 16.68 11.51 -7.11
CA LEU A 150 16.25 12.92 -6.97
C LEU A 150 14.73 13.06 -7.11
N THR A 151 14.15 12.38 -8.10
CA THR A 151 12.71 12.38 -8.33
C THR A 151 11.96 11.74 -7.17
N PHE A 152 12.48 10.64 -6.61
CA PHE A 152 11.91 10.00 -5.43
C PHE A 152 11.95 10.92 -4.21
N GLY A 153 13.08 11.63 -3.99
CA GLY A 153 13.19 12.63 -2.94
C GLY A 153 12.15 13.74 -3.07
N ALA A 154 11.97 14.29 -4.28
CA ALA A 154 10.92 15.27 -4.56
C ALA A 154 9.50 14.70 -4.33
N MET A 155 9.27 13.44 -4.72
CA MET A 155 7.99 12.76 -4.48
C MET A 155 7.70 12.55 -2.99
N LEU A 156 8.73 12.32 -2.18
CA LEU A 156 8.63 12.07 -0.75
C LEU A 156 8.35 13.36 0.03
N LEU A 157 8.79 14.50 -0.49
CA LEU A 157 8.58 15.83 0.08
C LEU A 157 7.28 16.52 -0.36
N ASP A 158 6.50 15.95 -1.30
CA ASP A 158 5.25 16.56 -1.79
C ASP A 158 4.17 16.59 -0.70
N PRO A 159 3.85 17.77 -0.13
CA PRO A 159 2.93 17.89 0.99
C PRO A 159 1.46 17.62 0.59
N GLN A 160 1.13 17.76 -0.69
CA GLN A 160 -0.25 17.63 -1.19
C GLN A 160 -0.61 16.19 -1.61
N LYS A 161 0.34 15.25 -1.49
CA LYS A 161 0.17 13.90 -2.00
C LYS A 161 -0.77 13.06 -1.16
N LEU A 162 -0.84 13.35 0.14
CA LEU A 162 -1.78 12.72 1.07
C LEU A 162 -3.22 13.08 0.70
N ASP A 163 -3.51 14.38 0.52
CA ASP A 163 -4.84 14.87 0.12
C ASP A 163 -5.30 14.28 -1.22
N LYS A 164 -4.40 14.18 -2.19
CA LYS A 164 -4.69 13.56 -3.50
C LYS A 164 -5.02 12.07 -3.39
N GLU A 165 -4.34 11.31 -2.52
CA GLU A 165 -4.65 9.89 -2.33
C GLU A 165 -5.96 9.71 -1.56
N ILE A 166 -6.29 10.59 -0.60
CA ILE A 166 -7.59 10.62 0.08
C ILE A 166 -8.71 10.87 -0.93
N GLU A 167 -8.58 11.88 -1.78
CA GLU A 167 -9.59 12.19 -2.81
C GLU A 167 -9.77 11.01 -3.79
N LYS A 168 -8.68 10.32 -4.13
CA LYS A 168 -8.73 9.13 -4.97
C LYS A 168 -9.39 7.94 -4.27
N MET A 169 -9.12 7.72 -2.99
CA MET A 169 -9.81 6.70 -2.19
C MET A 169 -11.30 6.99 -2.09
N LYS A 170 -11.66 8.26 -1.87
CA LYS A 170 -13.03 8.75 -1.88
C LYS A 170 -13.74 8.41 -3.20
N LYS A 171 -13.16 8.80 -4.35
CA LYS A 171 -13.69 8.49 -5.69
C LYS A 171 -13.83 6.99 -5.97
N ASN A 172 -12.94 6.16 -5.44
CA ASN A 172 -13.03 4.70 -5.60
C ASN A 172 -14.18 4.11 -4.77
N ALA A 173 -14.35 4.54 -3.53
CA ALA A 173 -15.48 4.14 -2.69
C ALA A 173 -16.81 4.61 -3.30
N GLU A 174 -16.86 5.85 -3.80
CA GLU A 174 -18.00 6.37 -4.56
C GLU A 174 -18.35 5.49 -5.76
N ARG A 175 -17.36 5.04 -6.54
CA ARG A 175 -17.59 4.14 -7.69
C ARG A 175 -18.11 2.77 -7.28
N TYR A 176 -17.64 2.23 -6.14
CA TYR A 176 -18.09 0.93 -5.65
C TYR A 176 -19.57 0.94 -5.27
N TYR A 177 -20.03 2.05 -4.67
CA TYR A 177 -21.41 2.26 -4.25
C TYR A 177 -22.22 3.14 -5.21
N GLN A 178 -21.74 3.35 -6.45
CA GLN A 178 -22.45 4.16 -7.44
C GLN A 178 -23.86 3.62 -7.57
N THR A 179 -24.81 4.44 -7.11
CA THR A 179 -26.23 4.30 -7.35
C THR A 179 -26.41 4.12 -8.84
N THR A 180 -26.86 2.94 -9.25
CA THR A 180 -27.67 2.83 -10.47
C THR A 180 -28.69 3.95 -10.37
N LYS A 181 -28.86 4.76 -11.42
CA LYS A 181 -29.75 5.95 -11.46
C LYS A 181 -31.21 5.65 -11.05
N ASP A 182 -31.56 4.38 -10.83
CA ASP A 182 -32.87 3.87 -10.47
C ASP A 182 -32.99 3.38 -9.00
N SER A 183 -31.92 3.45 -8.19
CA SER A 183 -31.97 3.05 -6.77
C SER A 183 -32.61 4.16 -5.93
N ALA A 184 -33.63 3.83 -5.14
CA ALA A 184 -34.29 4.78 -4.24
C ALA A 184 -33.31 5.43 -3.25
N SER A 185 -33.49 6.73 -2.99
CA SER A 185 -32.73 7.48 -1.98
C SER A 185 -33.08 6.96 -0.59
N GLY A 186 -32.08 6.46 0.13
CA GLY A 186 -32.18 5.97 1.51
C GLY A 186 -31.77 7.05 2.52
N ASP A 187 -32.25 6.92 3.76
CA ASP A 187 -31.96 7.91 4.81
C ASP A 187 -30.51 7.81 5.30
N PHE A 188 -29.74 8.84 5.01
CA PHE A 188 -28.36 9.02 5.47
C PHE A 188 -28.20 8.94 6.99
N ARG A 189 -29.17 9.47 7.75
CA ARG A 189 -29.12 9.45 9.23
C ARG A 189 -29.26 8.03 9.75
N ASP A 190 -30.17 7.26 9.16
CA ASP A 190 -30.36 5.86 9.50
C ASP A 190 -29.13 5.02 9.13
N PHE A 191 -28.52 5.26 7.97
CA PHE A 191 -27.25 4.63 7.60
C PHE A 191 -26.15 4.90 8.63
N LEU A 192 -25.91 6.16 8.99
CA LEU A 192 -24.89 6.52 9.98
C LEU A 192 -25.17 5.92 11.35
N ARG A 193 -26.44 5.90 11.78
CA ARG A 193 -26.83 5.31 13.06
C ARG A 193 -26.53 3.81 13.08
N ILE A 194 -26.93 3.07 12.06
CA ILE A 194 -26.72 1.62 11.97
C ILE A 194 -25.23 1.30 11.83
N TYR A 195 -24.48 2.10 11.06
CA TYR A 195 -23.03 1.95 10.97
C TYR A 195 -22.36 2.13 12.33
N ASN A 196 -22.70 3.19 13.07
CA ASN A 196 -22.12 3.43 14.40
C ASN A 196 -22.47 2.30 15.39
N GLN A 197 -23.67 1.72 15.30
CA GLN A 197 -24.06 0.56 16.10
C GLN A 197 -23.26 -0.69 15.72
N LEU A 198 -23.06 -0.93 14.42
CA LEU A 198 -22.22 -2.01 13.91
C LEU A 198 -20.77 -1.87 14.36
N GLU A 199 -20.22 -0.67 14.31
CA GLU A 199 -18.87 -0.36 14.78
C GLU A 199 -18.71 -0.71 16.27
N GLN A 200 -19.66 -0.27 17.12
CA GLN A 200 -19.65 -0.61 18.55
C GLN A 200 -19.81 -2.12 18.79
N LEU A 201 -20.66 -2.79 18.02
CA LEU A 201 -20.83 -4.24 18.08
C LEU A 201 -19.53 -4.98 17.75
N LEU A 202 -18.79 -4.54 16.73
CA LEU A 202 -17.50 -5.12 16.35
C LEU A 202 -16.44 -4.93 17.44
N VAL A 203 -16.41 -3.76 18.08
CA VAL A 203 -15.54 -3.49 19.24
C VAL A 203 -15.88 -4.44 20.39
N ASN A 204 -17.16 -4.56 20.75
CA ASN A 204 -17.60 -5.45 21.83
C ASN A 204 -17.30 -6.93 21.52
N PHE A 205 -17.47 -7.36 20.27
CA PHE A 205 -17.05 -8.68 19.82
C PHE A 205 -15.56 -8.89 20.02
N ALA A 206 -14.74 -7.91 19.62
CA ALA A 206 -13.31 -7.99 19.76
C ALA A 206 -12.88 -8.09 21.23
N GLU A 207 -13.45 -7.27 22.11
CA GLU A 207 -13.14 -7.27 23.55
C GLU A 207 -13.39 -8.63 24.20
N VAL A 208 -14.49 -9.32 23.87
CA VAL A 208 -14.79 -10.66 24.38
C VAL A 208 -13.73 -11.70 23.97
N TYR A 209 -13.09 -11.50 22.82
CA TYR A 209 -12.04 -12.40 22.32
C TYR A 209 -10.62 -11.96 22.71
N MET A 210 -10.44 -10.70 23.10
CA MET A 210 -9.20 -10.17 23.67
C MET A 210 -9.09 -10.51 25.16
N ASN A 211 -10.17 -10.37 25.93
CA ASN A 211 -10.17 -10.64 27.37
C ASN A 211 -9.86 -12.11 27.74
N ASP A 212 -10.13 -13.06 26.84
CA ASP A 212 -9.74 -14.47 27.04
C ASP A 212 -8.22 -14.69 26.97
N GLU A 213 -7.48 -13.89 26.19
CA GLU A 213 -6.01 -14.00 26.06
C GLU A 213 -5.24 -13.23 27.14
N ILE A 214 -5.91 -12.28 27.84
CA ILE A 214 -5.31 -11.46 28.92
C ILE A 214 -4.90 -12.32 30.13
N SER A 215 -5.37 -13.56 30.22
CA SER A 215 -4.95 -14.51 31.27
C SER A 215 -3.53 -15.08 31.08
N GLN A 216 -2.85 -14.85 29.94
CA GLN A 216 -1.58 -15.55 29.65
C GLN A 216 -0.37 -14.70 29.23
N THR A 217 -0.48 -13.40 28.98
CA THR A 217 0.73 -12.59 28.74
C THR A 217 0.66 -11.18 29.33
N SER A 218 1.49 -10.96 30.34
CA SER A 218 1.84 -9.66 30.91
C SER A 218 2.70 -8.83 29.94
N TYR A 219 2.21 -8.60 28.71
CA TYR A 219 2.79 -7.64 27.77
C TYR A 219 1.95 -6.36 27.72
N ASN A 220 1.86 -5.76 28.90
CA ASN A 220 1.67 -4.35 29.22
C ASN A 220 1.19 -3.39 28.09
N SER A 221 -0.08 -3.01 28.23
CA SER A 221 -0.51 -1.65 28.62
C SER A 221 -0.24 -0.44 27.71
N TYR A 222 0.41 -0.60 26.56
CA TYR A 222 0.50 0.49 25.56
C TYR A 222 -0.67 0.54 24.57
N ILE A 223 -1.55 -0.48 24.58
CA ILE A 223 -2.74 -0.55 23.71
C ILE A 223 -4.01 -0.02 24.41
N SER A 224 -4.05 0.06 25.75
CA SER A 224 -5.30 0.33 26.48
C SER A 224 -5.83 1.76 26.37
N ASN A 225 -5.08 2.69 25.76
CA ASN A 225 -5.53 4.07 25.54
C ASN A 225 -5.70 4.43 24.06
N ARG A 226 -5.48 3.49 23.14
CA ARG A 226 -5.78 3.67 21.73
C ARG A 226 -6.84 2.65 21.34
N ARG A 227 -8.08 3.12 21.21
CA ARG A 227 -9.17 2.34 20.61
C ARG A 227 -8.62 1.69 19.33
N PRO A 228 -8.55 0.35 19.24
CA PRO A 228 -7.98 -0.30 18.06
C PRO A 228 -8.78 0.13 16.84
N GLN A 229 -8.07 0.60 15.81
CA GLN A 229 -8.71 1.04 14.56
C GLN A 229 -9.60 -0.08 14.02
N ILE A 230 -10.74 0.26 13.42
CA ILE A 230 -11.72 -0.75 12.96
C ILE A 230 -11.08 -1.79 12.04
N ILE A 231 -10.08 -1.41 11.24
CA ILE A 231 -9.33 -2.34 10.39
C ILE A 231 -8.58 -3.43 11.18
N GLN A 232 -8.08 -3.13 12.38
CA GLN A 232 -7.39 -4.08 13.23
C GLN A 232 -8.38 -5.06 13.86
N ILE A 233 -9.54 -4.55 14.30
CA ILE A 233 -10.65 -5.36 14.80
C ILE A 233 -11.12 -6.35 13.72
N LEU A 234 -11.35 -5.86 12.50
CA LEU A 234 -11.78 -6.70 11.37
C LEU A 234 -10.77 -7.81 11.04
N LYS A 235 -9.47 -7.49 11.05
CA LYS A 235 -8.41 -8.49 10.84
C LYS A 235 -8.40 -9.55 11.94
N MET A 236 -8.55 -9.16 13.20
CA MET A 236 -8.57 -10.08 14.34
C MET A 236 -9.79 -11.00 14.29
N LEU A 237 -10.99 -10.45 14.02
CA LEU A 237 -12.20 -11.24 13.90
C LEU A 237 -12.11 -12.25 12.74
N SER A 238 -11.46 -11.86 11.62
CA SER A 238 -11.23 -12.78 10.51
C SER A 238 -10.19 -13.84 10.84
N SER A 239 -9.09 -13.50 11.52
CA SER A 239 -8.07 -14.49 11.93
C SER A 239 -8.63 -15.51 12.92
N LYS A 240 -9.59 -15.12 13.76
CA LYS A 240 -10.32 -16.01 14.67
C LYS A 240 -11.50 -16.75 13.99
N GLN A 241 -11.64 -16.65 12.67
CA GLN A 241 -12.71 -17.29 11.87
C GLN A 241 -14.14 -16.91 12.31
N ILE A 242 -14.31 -15.71 12.89
CA ILE A 242 -15.62 -15.19 13.31
C ILE A 242 -16.33 -14.56 12.11
N ILE A 243 -15.58 -13.88 11.25
CA ILE A 243 -16.07 -13.32 9.99
C ILE A 243 -15.26 -13.85 8.80
N PRO A 244 -15.91 -14.16 7.66
CA PRO A 244 -15.19 -14.55 6.46
C PRO A 244 -14.40 -13.36 5.88
N LEU A 245 -13.33 -13.66 5.13
CA LEU A 245 -12.48 -12.65 4.48
C LEU A 245 -13.28 -11.73 3.52
N SER A 246 -14.28 -12.28 2.86
CA SER A 246 -15.23 -11.54 2.01
C SER A 246 -15.98 -10.46 2.79
N LEU A 247 -16.51 -10.80 3.98
CA LEU A 247 -17.22 -9.86 4.85
C LEU A 247 -16.25 -8.84 5.46
N GLN A 248 -15.02 -9.25 5.78
CA GLN A 248 -13.97 -8.34 6.22
C GLN A 248 -13.69 -7.25 5.17
N ASN A 249 -13.57 -7.63 3.89
CA ASN A 249 -13.37 -6.70 2.80
C ASN A 249 -14.57 -5.76 2.62
N GLU A 250 -15.79 -6.29 2.67
CA GLU A 250 -17.02 -5.51 2.56
C GLU A 250 -17.18 -4.49 3.71
N LEU A 251 -16.94 -4.90 4.95
CA LEU A 251 -16.95 -4.02 6.12
C LEU A 251 -15.88 -2.92 6.01
N ASN A 252 -14.72 -3.24 5.44
CA ASN A 252 -13.70 -2.24 5.17
C ASN A 252 -14.12 -1.22 4.09
N GLU A 253 -14.78 -1.66 3.01
CA GLU A 253 -15.33 -0.75 2.00
C GLU A 253 -16.48 0.09 2.57
N LEU A 254 -17.34 -0.46 3.43
CA LEU A 254 -18.38 0.30 4.16
C LEU A 254 -17.77 1.38 5.06
N ARG A 255 -16.66 1.08 5.75
CA ARG A 255 -15.90 2.05 6.54
C ARG A 255 -15.39 3.20 5.66
N MET A 256 -14.75 2.87 4.55
CA MET A 256 -14.25 3.86 3.59
C MET A 256 -15.39 4.71 3.00
N TYR A 257 -16.54 4.10 2.72
CA TYR A 257 -17.74 4.78 2.23
C TYR A 257 -18.34 5.74 3.25
N ARG A 258 -18.53 5.30 4.50
CA ARG A 258 -18.97 6.19 5.61
C ARG A 258 -18.05 7.40 5.74
N ASN A 259 -16.75 7.16 5.68
CA ASN A 259 -15.73 8.20 5.77
C ASN A 259 -15.79 9.19 4.59
N ALA A 260 -15.99 8.70 3.36
CA ALA A 260 -16.22 9.53 2.19
C ALA A 260 -17.48 10.41 2.32
N LEU A 261 -18.56 9.85 2.88
CA LEU A 261 -19.84 10.53 3.08
C LEU A 261 -19.75 11.64 4.15
N VAL A 262 -19.11 11.37 5.29
CA VAL A 262 -19.01 12.33 6.41
C VAL A 262 -18.15 13.56 6.04
N HIS A 263 -17.19 13.40 5.14
CA HIS A 263 -16.35 14.50 4.62
C HIS A 263 -16.77 14.96 3.21
N GLY A 264 -17.96 14.55 2.75
CA GLY A 264 -18.56 14.93 1.49
C GLY A 264 -19.65 15.96 1.70
N VAL A 265 -19.69 17.00 0.83
CA VAL A 265 -20.59 18.15 1.03
C VAL A 265 -22.02 17.86 0.57
N ASP A 266 -22.26 16.90 -0.33
CA ASP A 266 -23.62 16.53 -0.78
C ASP A 266 -23.66 15.04 -1.13
N PHE A 267 -24.38 14.24 -0.34
CA PHE A 267 -24.56 12.82 -0.64
C PHE A 267 -25.94 12.29 -0.27
N GLU A 268 -26.50 11.50 -1.19
CA GLU A 268 -27.62 10.60 -0.96
C GLU A 268 -27.09 9.16 -0.82
N VAL A 269 -27.54 8.45 0.20
CA VAL A 269 -27.21 7.03 0.41
C VAL A 269 -28.21 6.19 -0.37
N SER A 270 -27.79 5.11 -1.03
CA SER A 270 -28.75 4.21 -1.67
C SER A 270 -29.50 3.36 -0.64
N GLN A 271 -30.78 3.11 -0.88
CA GLN A 271 -31.57 2.19 -0.04
C GLN A 271 -30.97 0.77 -0.01
N ASP A 272 -30.27 0.36 -1.08
CA ASP A 272 -29.57 -0.93 -1.16
C ASP A 272 -28.45 -1.02 -0.12
N VAL A 273 -27.67 0.06 0.06
CA VAL A 273 -26.62 0.14 1.08
C VAL A 273 -27.21 0.14 2.48
N CYS A 274 -28.29 0.89 2.72
CA CYS A 274 -29.02 0.88 4.01
C CYS A 274 -29.55 -0.52 4.36
N THR A 275 -30.08 -1.24 3.37
CA THR A 275 -30.58 -2.61 3.57
C THR A 275 -29.43 -3.59 3.83
N ARG A 276 -28.32 -3.46 3.11
CA ARG A 276 -27.16 -4.34 3.28
C ARG A 276 -26.50 -4.17 4.64
N ILE A 277 -26.27 -2.93 5.08
CA ILE A 277 -25.67 -2.67 6.40
C ILE A 277 -26.58 -3.16 7.53
N SER A 278 -27.90 -2.99 7.39
CA SER A 278 -28.89 -3.50 8.35
C SER A 278 -28.83 -5.03 8.44
N LYS A 279 -28.72 -5.72 7.29
CA LYS A 279 -28.62 -7.18 7.24
C LYS A 279 -27.35 -7.66 7.96
N ILE A 280 -26.20 -7.06 7.66
CA ILE A 280 -24.93 -7.39 8.30
C ILE A 280 -25.00 -7.16 9.81
N TYR A 281 -25.49 -5.98 10.24
CA TYR A 281 -25.65 -5.64 11.65
C TYR A 281 -26.54 -6.65 12.38
N ASN A 282 -27.73 -6.95 11.85
CA ASN A 282 -28.68 -7.86 12.50
C ASN A 282 -28.10 -9.28 12.64
N THR A 283 -27.43 -9.79 11.61
CA THR A 283 -26.82 -11.13 11.66
C THR A 283 -25.66 -11.18 12.65
N LEU A 284 -24.78 -10.16 12.68
CA LEU A 284 -23.71 -10.09 13.68
C LEU A 284 -24.26 -9.91 15.09
N GLN A 285 -25.30 -9.10 15.27
CA GLN A 285 -25.93 -8.89 16.58
C GLN A 285 -26.54 -10.20 17.11
N GLN A 286 -27.16 -11.00 16.24
CA GLN A 286 -27.66 -12.33 16.59
C GLN A 286 -26.53 -13.27 17.02
N ALA A 287 -25.40 -13.26 16.30
CA ALA A 287 -24.23 -14.04 16.68
C ALA A 287 -23.66 -13.60 18.04
N PHE A 288 -23.59 -12.28 18.29
CA PHE A 288 -23.12 -11.73 19.56
C PHE A 288 -24.03 -12.08 20.74
N ASN A 289 -25.34 -11.96 20.55
CA ASN A 289 -26.30 -12.29 21.60
C ASN A 289 -26.25 -13.79 21.94
N THR A 290 -26.08 -14.64 20.93
CA THR A 290 -25.90 -16.08 21.11
C THR A 290 -24.61 -16.40 21.86
N LEU A 291 -23.52 -15.70 21.52
CA LEU A 291 -22.24 -15.80 22.23
C LEU A 291 -22.39 -15.47 23.72
N GLN A 292 -23.06 -14.37 24.06
CA GLN A 292 -23.27 -13.96 25.46
C GLN A 292 -24.17 -14.94 26.23
N LYS A 293 -25.14 -15.55 25.56
CA LYS A 293 -26.15 -16.41 26.21
C LYS A 293 -25.70 -17.86 26.38
N PHE A 294 -24.98 -18.42 25.42
CA PHE A 294 -24.65 -19.85 25.37
C PHE A 294 -23.15 -20.15 25.41
N GLY A 295 -22.29 -19.14 25.25
CA GLY A 295 -20.84 -19.30 25.27
C GLY A 295 -20.24 -19.77 23.93
N LYS A 296 -18.90 -19.71 23.86
CA LYS A 296 -18.10 -19.92 22.63
C LYS A 296 -18.20 -21.34 22.06
N ASP A 297 -18.38 -22.33 22.92
CA ASP A 297 -18.38 -23.75 22.54
C ASP A 297 -19.79 -24.31 22.31
N SER A 298 -20.81 -23.45 22.26
CA SER A 298 -22.19 -23.88 22.04
C SER A 298 -22.48 -24.17 20.57
N ALA A 299 -23.27 -25.22 20.32
CA ALA A 299 -23.74 -25.56 18.98
C ALA A 299 -24.61 -24.44 18.37
N GLU A 300 -25.28 -23.67 19.22
CA GLU A 300 -26.05 -22.47 18.87
C GLU A 300 -25.14 -21.36 18.34
N TYR A 301 -23.98 -21.11 18.97
CA TYR A 301 -23.03 -20.12 18.50
C TYR A 301 -22.36 -20.54 17.18
N GLU A 302 -22.00 -21.81 17.03
CA GLU A 302 -21.44 -22.32 15.77
C GLU A 302 -22.44 -22.17 14.61
N LYS A 303 -23.73 -22.41 14.85
CA LYS A 303 -24.80 -22.14 13.87
C LYS A 303 -24.92 -20.65 13.54
N ALA A 304 -24.81 -19.77 14.54
CA ALA A 304 -24.88 -18.33 14.32
C ALA A 304 -23.68 -17.82 13.50
N ILE A 305 -22.47 -18.36 13.70
CA ILE A 305 -21.30 -18.03 12.86
C ILE A 305 -21.46 -18.55 11.43
N LYS A 306 -22.05 -19.74 11.22
CA LYS A 306 -22.37 -20.22 9.86
C LYS A 306 -23.29 -19.23 9.11
N LEU A 307 -24.28 -18.65 9.77
CA LEU A 307 -25.13 -17.61 9.19
C LEU A 307 -24.35 -16.34 8.80
N VAL A 308 -23.32 -15.96 9.57
CA VAL A 308 -22.42 -14.86 9.22
C VAL A 308 -21.62 -15.18 7.96
N TYR A 309 -21.17 -16.44 7.80
CA TYR A 309 -20.46 -16.89 6.59
C TYR A 309 -21.35 -16.88 5.35
N ASP A 310 -22.62 -17.30 5.51
CA ASP A 310 -23.60 -17.33 4.42
C ASP A 310 -24.03 -15.94 3.93
N LEU A 311 -23.68 -14.84 4.62
CA LEU A 311 -23.90 -13.46 4.14
C LEU A 311 -23.15 -13.14 2.84
N THR A 312 -22.13 -13.94 2.51
CA THR A 312 -21.19 -13.69 1.41
C THR A 312 -21.16 -14.77 0.34
N ARG A 313 -22.03 -15.78 0.46
CA ARG A 313 -22.32 -16.77 -0.61
C ARG A 313 -23.39 -16.24 -1.56
#